data_AF-A0A929SD91-F1
#
_entry.id   AF-A0A929SD91-F1
#
_cell.length_a   1.000
_cell.length_b   1.000
_cell.length_c   1.000
_cell.angle_alpha   90.00
_cell.angle_beta   90.00
_cell.angle_gamma   90.00
#
_symmetry.space_group_name_H-M   'P 1'
#
loop_
_entity.id
_entity.type
_entity.pdbx_description
1 polymer ?
#
loop_
_entity_poly.entity_id
_entity_poly.type
_entity_poly.pdbx_seq_one_letter_code
_entity_poly.pdbx_strand_id
1 'polypeptide(L)'
;MKKSGLAVFLSLCFIAGLFFTKKGYADNFSGDWEKKDKDWYFFLGPNHPLEDEWLDYNGASYFIGKGGKMVTGRYLDPDDKAEYFFDDDGRLLVDAFSKDGTLYIGKNGKELRYFNDYRAFLRTELTSLKQKDFGKKTEVASGGAESTATSLEGKVIHPEAYALLDINGDGYKDILLLKDKVGEETKLSPNVLAVILYKEEMHVTRESREEEKNKTENEKIPIKERSLTPLLEAEADGSYNFVVRRDNLTGEPAFLRNNWGGGDYAVFQYKKNEGLTSPYSITVKRDALGSAQYYSFADEVDFTDYQSVLQTIQNRFGEPYPIKSYNLDEDGLREGLKDFTRDELSFFASQEFNN
;
A
#
# COMPACT_ATOMS: atom_id res chain seq x y z
N MET A 1 -9.99 -21.09 -9.45
CA MET A 1 -8.90 -22.03 -9.84
C MET A 1 -8.91 -22.15 -11.35
N LYS A 2 -7.76 -22.02 -12.03
CA LYS A 2 -7.63 -22.29 -13.48
C LYS A 2 -8.07 -23.74 -13.79
N LYS A 3 -8.77 -23.95 -14.91
CA LYS A 3 -9.15 -25.30 -15.37
C LYS A 3 -7.93 -26.21 -15.59
N SER A 4 -8.11 -27.51 -15.44
CA SER A 4 -7.04 -28.48 -15.68
C SER A 4 -6.56 -28.40 -17.13
N GLY A 5 -5.31 -28.02 -17.35
CA GLY A 5 -4.68 -27.97 -18.66
C GLY A 5 -3.84 -29.21 -18.99
N LEU A 6 -3.38 -29.28 -20.23
CA LEU A 6 -2.43 -30.28 -20.69
C LEU A 6 -1.03 -29.94 -20.16
N ALA A 7 -0.31 -30.91 -19.59
CA ALA A 7 1.06 -30.72 -19.13
C ALA A 7 2.05 -31.47 -20.02
N VAL A 8 3.04 -30.75 -20.54
CA VAL A 8 4.13 -31.27 -21.36
C VAL A 8 5.45 -30.95 -20.66
N PHE A 9 6.18 -31.98 -20.25
CA PHE A 9 7.49 -31.85 -19.63
C PHE A 9 8.57 -32.40 -20.56
N LEU A 10 9.58 -31.58 -20.87
CA LEU A 10 10.84 -32.06 -21.45
C LEU A 10 11.58 -32.86 -20.38
N SER A 11 11.39 -34.18 -20.37
CA SER A 11 12.07 -35.07 -19.43
C SER A 11 13.55 -35.20 -19.77
N LEU A 12 14.41 -34.69 -18.89
CA LEU A 12 15.65 -35.37 -18.54
C LEU A 12 15.32 -36.18 -17.28
N CYS A 13 15.21 -37.50 -17.44
CA CYS A 13 14.68 -38.44 -16.46
C CYS A 13 15.22 -38.19 -15.04
N PHE A 14 14.33 -37.96 -14.06
CA PHE A 14 14.44 -38.56 -12.71
C PHE A 14 13.06 -38.55 -12.03
N ILE A 15 12.66 -39.71 -11.52
CA ILE A 15 11.35 -40.05 -10.96
C ILE A 15 11.23 -39.54 -9.52
N ALA A 16 10.10 -38.91 -9.18
CA ALA A 16 9.42 -39.06 -7.88
C ALA A 16 7.96 -38.61 -8.01
N GLY A 17 7.02 -39.54 -7.81
CA GLY A 17 5.59 -39.31 -7.97
C GLY A 17 4.97 -38.51 -6.81
N LEU A 18 3.95 -37.71 -7.13
CA LEU A 18 2.90 -37.28 -6.21
C LEU A 18 1.62 -37.00 -7.02
N PHE A 19 0.50 -37.45 -6.47
CA PHE A 19 -0.82 -37.52 -7.09
C PHE A 19 -1.44 -36.14 -7.35
N PHE A 20 -1.61 -35.79 -8.63
CA PHE A 20 -2.70 -34.94 -9.11
C PHE A 20 -3.17 -35.54 -10.44
N THR A 21 -4.49 -35.64 -10.64
CA THR A 21 -5.10 -36.16 -11.88
C THR A 21 -4.96 -35.13 -13.01
N LYS A 22 -3.73 -34.91 -13.48
CA LYS A 22 -3.45 -34.31 -14.79
C LYS A 22 -3.47 -35.43 -15.83
N LYS A 23 -4.04 -35.16 -17.00
CA LYS A 23 -4.00 -36.08 -18.15
C LYS A 23 -2.54 -36.13 -18.63
N GLY A 24 -1.76 -37.07 -18.12
CA GLY A 24 -0.37 -37.28 -18.49
C GLY A 24 -0.28 -38.17 -19.72
N TYR A 25 0.41 -37.71 -20.76
CA TYR A 25 0.89 -38.57 -21.84
C TYR A 25 2.33 -38.99 -21.51
N ALA A 26 2.59 -40.29 -21.51
CA ALA A 26 3.94 -40.85 -21.45
C ALA A 26 4.31 -41.46 -22.81
N ASP A 27 5.58 -41.25 -23.17
CA ASP A 27 6.40 -41.85 -24.21
C ASP A 27 6.05 -41.56 -25.70
N ASN A 28 6.96 -40.80 -26.34
CA ASN A 28 7.03 -40.40 -27.77
C ASN A 28 6.23 -39.18 -28.26
N PHE A 29 6.16 -38.10 -27.49
CA PHE A 29 5.47 -36.88 -27.92
C PHE A 29 6.31 -35.62 -27.70
N SER A 30 6.85 -35.03 -28.77
CA SER A 30 7.54 -33.74 -28.73
C SER A 30 6.61 -32.65 -29.29
N GLY A 31 5.65 -32.22 -28.48
CA GLY A 31 4.92 -31.00 -28.83
C GLY A 31 5.88 -29.81 -28.84
N ASP A 32 5.81 -28.96 -29.85
CA ASP A 32 6.73 -27.83 -30.00
C ASP A 32 6.00 -26.55 -30.43
N TRP A 33 6.65 -25.42 -30.14
CA TRP A 33 6.20 -24.10 -30.54
C TRP A 33 6.58 -23.82 -31.99
N GLU A 34 5.63 -23.37 -32.78
CA GLU A 34 5.86 -22.92 -34.15
C GLU A 34 5.35 -21.48 -34.30
N LYS A 35 6.21 -20.59 -34.79
CA LYS A 35 5.83 -19.21 -35.13
C LYS A 35 5.36 -19.16 -36.58
N LYS A 36 4.13 -18.68 -36.81
CA LYS A 36 3.60 -18.41 -38.15
C LYS A 36 3.23 -16.95 -38.24
N ASP A 37 3.87 -16.24 -39.16
CA ASP A 37 3.83 -14.78 -39.27
C ASP A 37 4.20 -14.08 -37.93
N LYS A 38 3.19 -13.53 -37.25
CA LYS A 38 3.33 -12.85 -35.95
C LYS A 38 2.81 -13.67 -34.77
N ASP A 39 2.13 -14.77 -35.02
CA ASP A 39 1.41 -15.54 -34.03
C ASP A 39 2.19 -16.83 -33.68
N TRP A 40 2.15 -17.22 -32.41
CA TRP A 40 2.72 -18.47 -31.93
C TRP A 40 1.64 -19.53 -31.80
N TYR A 41 2.02 -20.77 -32.08
CA TYR A 41 1.16 -21.94 -32.08
C TYR A 41 1.88 -23.08 -31.37
N PHE A 42 1.15 -23.94 -30.68
CA PHE A 42 1.72 -25.15 -30.10
C PHE A 42 1.18 -26.37 -30.82
N PHE A 43 2.06 -27.17 -31.42
CA PHE A 43 1.65 -28.35 -32.18
C PHE A 43 1.92 -29.60 -31.36
N LEU A 44 0.88 -30.40 -31.15
CA LEU A 44 0.98 -31.72 -30.55
C LEU A 44 1.39 -32.75 -31.61
N GLY A 45 0.93 -32.60 -32.86
CA GLY A 45 1.31 -33.45 -33.98
C GLY A 45 1.27 -32.68 -35.30
N PRO A 46 1.49 -33.36 -36.44
CA PRO A 46 1.49 -32.69 -37.73
C PRO A 46 0.11 -32.07 -38.03
N ASN A 47 0.14 -30.86 -38.58
CA ASN A 47 -0.98 -30.13 -39.23
C ASN A 47 -2.04 -29.49 -38.34
N HIS A 48 -2.18 -29.85 -37.05
CA HIS A 48 -3.21 -29.26 -36.18
C HIS A 48 -2.60 -28.68 -34.90
N PRO A 49 -2.67 -27.34 -34.71
CA PRO A 49 -2.25 -26.74 -33.45
C PRO A 49 -3.24 -27.12 -32.35
N LEU A 50 -2.77 -27.06 -31.11
CA LEU A 50 -3.64 -26.99 -29.94
C LEU A 50 -4.56 -25.75 -30.09
N GLU A 51 -5.81 -25.82 -29.64
CA GLU A 51 -6.78 -24.73 -29.76
C GLU A 51 -7.74 -24.76 -28.57
N ASP A 52 -8.09 -23.59 -28.05
CA ASP A 52 -8.97 -23.36 -26.89
C ASP A 52 -8.60 -24.20 -25.65
N GLU A 53 -7.30 -24.32 -25.37
CA GLU A 53 -6.76 -25.21 -24.33
C GLU A 53 -5.62 -24.57 -23.53
N TRP A 54 -5.58 -24.94 -22.25
CA TRP A 54 -4.48 -24.58 -21.35
C TRP A 54 -3.28 -25.50 -21.57
N LEU A 55 -2.10 -24.92 -21.63
CA LEU A 55 -0.83 -25.62 -21.80
C LEU A 55 0.12 -25.29 -20.66
N ASP A 56 0.58 -26.30 -19.93
CA ASP A 56 1.73 -26.18 -19.03
C ASP A 56 2.96 -26.74 -19.77
N TYR A 57 3.92 -25.87 -20.07
CA TYR A 57 5.11 -26.21 -20.85
C TYR A 57 6.35 -25.62 -20.18
N ASN A 58 7.34 -26.47 -19.88
CA ASN A 58 8.62 -26.07 -19.26
C ASN A 58 8.47 -25.18 -18.01
N GLY A 59 7.49 -25.50 -17.15
CA GLY A 59 7.28 -24.79 -15.88
C GLY A 59 6.52 -23.46 -16.00
N ALA A 60 6.13 -23.05 -17.21
CA ALA A 60 5.22 -21.93 -17.43
C ALA A 60 3.86 -22.41 -17.92
N SER A 61 2.81 -21.65 -17.61
CA SER A 61 1.47 -21.87 -18.13
C SER A 61 1.18 -20.92 -19.28
N TYR A 62 0.48 -21.40 -20.30
CA TYR A 62 0.08 -20.68 -21.50
C TYR A 62 -1.38 -21.00 -21.79
N PHE A 63 -2.06 -20.14 -22.53
CA PHE A 63 -3.35 -20.45 -23.11
C PHE A 63 -3.28 -20.33 -24.63
N ILE A 64 -3.74 -21.37 -25.32
CA ILE A 64 -3.85 -21.36 -26.77
C ILE A 64 -5.32 -21.12 -27.09
N GLY A 65 -5.64 -19.96 -27.64
CA GLY A 65 -7.01 -19.58 -27.96
C GLY A 65 -7.47 -20.06 -29.32
N LYS A 66 -8.68 -19.65 -29.67
CA LYS A 66 -9.35 -19.95 -30.94
C LYS A 66 -8.46 -19.69 -32.16
N GLY A 67 -8.50 -20.61 -33.11
CA GLY A 67 -7.63 -20.66 -34.28
C GLY A 67 -6.20 -21.11 -33.98
N GLY A 68 -5.94 -21.62 -32.76
CA GLY A 68 -4.65 -22.16 -32.31
C GLY A 68 -3.60 -21.13 -31.94
N LYS A 69 -3.99 -19.86 -31.79
CA LYS A 69 -3.08 -18.76 -31.50
C LYS A 69 -2.81 -18.67 -30.00
N MET A 70 -1.53 -18.58 -29.64
CA MET A 70 -1.11 -18.28 -28.27
C MET A 70 -1.67 -16.93 -27.83
N VAL A 71 -2.22 -16.90 -26.63
CA VAL A 71 -2.73 -15.68 -26.01
C VAL A 71 -1.60 -14.92 -25.31
N THR A 72 -1.62 -13.60 -25.46
CA THR A 72 -0.76 -12.64 -24.76
C THR A 72 -1.62 -11.53 -24.17
N GLY A 73 -1.22 -10.89 -23.07
CA GLY A 73 -2.01 -9.83 -22.44
C GLY A 73 -3.25 -10.36 -21.70
N ARG A 74 -4.35 -9.60 -21.69
CA ARG A 74 -5.58 -9.93 -20.97
C ARG A 74 -6.46 -10.90 -21.78
N TYR A 75 -6.96 -11.94 -21.13
CA TYR A 75 -7.87 -12.93 -21.70
C TYR A 75 -9.04 -13.20 -20.77
N LEU A 76 -10.27 -13.05 -21.28
CA LEU A 76 -11.49 -13.43 -20.59
C LEU A 76 -11.86 -14.85 -21.03
N ASP A 77 -11.77 -15.80 -20.11
CA ASP A 77 -12.22 -17.17 -20.35
C ASP A 77 -13.77 -17.18 -20.41
N PRO A 78 -14.36 -17.57 -21.56
CA PRO A 78 -15.80 -17.50 -21.78
C PRO A 78 -16.58 -18.49 -20.91
N ASP A 79 -15.94 -19.52 -20.36
CA ASP A 79 -16.59 -20.56 -19.58
C ASP A 79 -16.61 -20.25 -18.09
N ASP A 80 -15.46 -19.87 -17.52
CA ASP A 80 -15.37 -19.52 -16.09
C ASP A 80 -15.68 -18.03 -15.81
N LYS A 81 -15.79 -17.21 -16.87
CA LYS A 81 -16.03 -15.76 -16.81
C LYS A 81 -14.98 -15.03 -15.96
N ALA A 82 -13.74 -15.50 -15.99
CA ALA A 82 -12.63 -14.91 -15.29
C ALA A 82 -11.54 -14.41 -16.24
N GLU A 83 -10.76 -13.46 -15.74
CA GLU A 83 -9.70 -12.82 -16.52
C GLU A 83 -8.33 -13.32 -16.10
N TYR A 84 -7.57 -13.74 -17.10
CA TYR A 84 -6.19 -14.19 -16.99
C TYR A 84 -5.27 -13.22 -17.71
N PHE A 85 -4.04 -13.09 -17.21
CA PHE A 85 -3.08 -12.13 -17.73
C PHE A 85 -1.79 -12.84 -18.12
N PHE A 86 -1.31 -12.57 -19.32
CA PHE A 86 -0.14 -13.19 -19.92
C PHE A 86 0.91 -12.15 -20.30
N ASP A 87 2.18 -12.50 -20.22
CA ASP A 87 3.29 -11.67 -20.71
C ASP A 87 3.37 -11.66 -22.26
N ASP A 88 4.34 -10.92 -22.79
CA ASP A 88 4.55 -10.80 -24.25
C ASP A 88 5.01 -12.14 -24.89
N ASP A 89 5.53 -13.07 -24.08
CA ASP A 89 5.91 -14.43 -24.49
C ASP A 89 4.75 -15.44 -24.30
N GLY A 90 3.57 -14.98 -23.86
CA GLY A 90 2.38 -15.81 -23.62
C GLY A 90 2.40 -16.60 -22.32
N ARG A 91 3.37 -16.35 -21.42
CA ARG A 91 3.40 -16.98 -20.09
C ARG A 91 2.38 -16.32 -19.19
N LEU A 92 1.61 -17.11 -18.45
CA LEU A 92 0.67 -16.65 -17.44
C LEU A 92 1.44 -15.90 -16.35
N LEU A 93 1.05 -14.65 -16.10
CA LEU A 93 1.55 -13.86 -14.99
C LEU A 93 1.05 -14.45 -13.68
N VAL A 94 1.95 -14.66 -12.71
CA VAL A 94 1.62 -15.12 -11.36
C VAL A 94 2.53 -14.42 -10.37
N ASP A 95 1.95 -13.95 -9.26
CA ASP A 95 2.64 -13.16 -8.23
C ASP A 95 3.49 -12.00 -8.81
N ALA A 96 2.96 -11.35 -9.84
CA ALA A 96 3.71 -10.38 -10.64
C ALA A 96 2.85 -9.17 -10.98
N PHE A 97 3.51 -8.02 -11.18
CA PHE A 97 2.86 -6.86 -11.75
C PHE A 97 2.70 -7.02 -13.27
N SER A 98 1.62 -6.47 -13.81
CA SER A 98 1.49 -6.22 -15.25
C SER A 98 2.65 -5.33 -15.74
N LYS A 99 2.90 -5.37 -17.05
CA LYS A 99 4.02 -4.65 -17.68
C LYS A 99 4.03 -3.14 -17.38
N ASP A 100 2.86 -2.52 -17.35
CA ASP A 100 2.64 -1.11 -17.01
C ASP A 100 2.60 -0.85 -15.48
N GLY A 101 2.62 -1.91 -14.67
CA GLY A 101 2.60 -1.84 -13.20
C GLY A 101 1.25 -1.44 -12.60
N THR A 102 0.19 -1.38 -13.41
CA THR A 102 -1.14 -0.99 -12.97
C THR A 102 -1.78 -2.09 -12.14
N LEU A 103 -1.67 -3.35 -12.56
CA LEU A 103 -2.28 -4.50 -11.90
C LEU A 103 -1.22 -5.38 -11.26
N TYR A 104 -1.53 -5.91 -10.08
CA TYR A 104 -0.88 -7.07 -9.49
C TYR A 104 -1.71 -8.32 -9.78
N ILE A 105 -1.07 -9.36 -10.28
CA ILE A 105 -1.65 -10.64 -10.64
C ILE A 105 -1.25 -11.66 -9.59
N GLY A 106 -2.23 -12.30 -8.95
CA GLY A 106 -2.01 -13.30 -7.91
C GLY A 106 -1.61 -14.67 -8.46
N LYS A 107 -1.32 -15.60 -7.54
CA LYS A 107 -0.89 -16.99 -7.82
C LYS A 107 -1.76 -17.78 -8.80
N ASN A 108 -3.03 -17.43 -8.92
CA ASN A 108 -3.99 -18.12 -9.78
C ASN A 108 -4.02 -17.57 -11.21
N GLY A 109 -3.19 -16.58 -11.53
CA GLY A 109 -3.18 -15.92 -12.84
C GLY A 109 -4.25 -14.85 -13.03
N LYS A 110 -5.02 -14.57 -11.97
CA LYS A 110 -6.06 -13.54 -11.94
C LYS A 110 -5.57 -12.34 -11.17
N GLU A 111 -6.19 -11.21 -11.44
CA GLU A 111 -5.94 -9.98 -10.72
C GLU A 111 -6.19 -10.15 -9.21
N LEU A 112 -5.32 -9.58 -8.38
CA LEU A 112 -5.61 -9.37 -6.96
C LEU A 112 -6.36 -8.04 -6.80
N ARG A 113 -7.66 -8.08 -7.11
CA ARG A 113 -8.50 -6.91 -7.34
C ARG A 113 -8.57 -5.95 -6.17
N TYR A 114 -8.86 -6.43 -4.95
CA TYR A 114 -8.93 -5.56 -3.76
C TYR A 114 -7.61 -4.83 -3.51
N PHE A 115 -6.48 -5.50 -3.73
CA PHE A 115 -5.18 -4.87 -3.61
C PHE A 115 -4.94 -3.81 -4.70
N ASN A 116 -5.35 -4.08 -5.94
CA ASN A 116 -5.18 -3.11 -7.03
C ASN A 116 -6.09 -1.90 -6.87
N ASP A 117 -7.34 -2.10 -6.47
CA ASP A 117 -8.25 -1.02 -6.14
C ASP A 117 -7.70 -0.16 -4.99
N TYR A 118 -7.20 -0.80 -3.93
CA TYR A 118 -6.57 -0.12 -2.80
C TYR A 118 -5.36 0.73 -3.26
N ARG A 119 -4.50 0.17 -4.12
CA ARG A 119 -3.36 0.92 -4.71
C ARG A 119 -3.82 2.07 -5.60
N ALA A 120 -4.86 1.87 -6.41
CA ALA A 120 -5.42 2.89 -7.28
C ALA A 120 -6.04 4.04 -6.47
N PHE A 121 -6.72 3.70 -5.36
CA PHE A 121 -7.21 4.66 -4.38
C PHE A 121 -6.06 5.46 -3.77
N LEU A 122 -5.05 4.79 -3.20
CA LEU A 122 -3.87 5.46 -2.64
C LEU A 122 -3.18 6.39 -3.65
N ARG A 123 -3.06 5.97 -4.90
CA ARG A 123 -2.46 6.79 -5.96
C ARG A 123 -3.22 8.09 -6.17
N THR A 124 -4.54 7.99 -6.27
CA THR A 124 -5.43 9.16 -6.46
C THR A 124 -5.29 10.12 -5.27
N GLU A 125 -5.37 9.58 -4.06
CA GLU A 125 -5.30 10.38 -2.83
C GLU A 125 -3.92 11.03 -2.65
N LEU A 126 -2.82 10.29 -2.83
CA LEU A 126 -1.47 10.85 -2.75
C LEU A 126 -1.21 11.93 -3.80
N THR A 127 -1.76 11.76 -5.00
CA THR A 127 -1.69 12.78 -6.07
C THR A 127 -2.42 14.06 -5.67
N SER A 128 -3.58 13.94 -5.00
CA SER A 128 -4.33 15.07 -4.45
C SER A 128 -3.58 15.74 -3.29
N LEU A 129 -3.12 14.92 -2.32
CA LEU A 129 -2.41 15.37 -1.12
C LEU A 129 -1.11 16.11 -1.42
N LYS A 130 -0.50 15.88 -2.59
CA LYS A 130 0.65 16.66 -3.07
C LYS A 130 0.42 18.16 -3.09
N GLN A 131 -0.83 18.59 -3.29
CA GLN A 131 -1.18 20.02 -3.35
C GLN A 131 -1.61 20.58 -1.99
N LYS A 132 -1.70 19.74 -0.96
CA LYS A 132 -2.12 20.20 0.38
C LYS A 132 -1.07 21.15 0.94
N ASP A 133 -1.54 22.26 1.50
CA ASP A 133 -0.70 23.28 2.11
C ASP A 133 -0.58 23.03 3.61
N PHE A 134 0.66 22.89 4.09
CA PHE A 134 1.02 22.71 5.49
C PHE A 134 1.76 23.93 6.06
N GLY A 135 1.88 25.01 5.29
CA GLY A 135 2.49 26.23 5.79
C GLY A 135 1.61 26.89 6.85
N LYS A 136 2.24 27.31 7.95
CA LYS A 136 1.58 28.03 9.04
C LYS A 136 0.91 29.29 8.50
N LYS A 137 -0.36 29.47 8.89
CA LYS A 137 -1.15 30.64 8.50
C LYS A 137 -1.41 31.56 9.68
N THR A 138 -1.29 32.85 9.43
CA THR A 138 -1.63 33.90 10.40
C THR A 138 -2.77 34.73 9.87
N GLU A 139 -3.73 35.07 10.73
CA GLU A 139 -4.78 36.01 10.40
C GLU A 139 -4.22 37.43 10.32
N VAL A 140 -4.49 38.10 9.21
CA VAL A 140 -4.13 39.50 8.95
C VAL A 140 -5.41 40.25 8.58
N ALA A 141 -5.56 41.49 9.04
CA ALA A 141 -6.71 42.30 8.67
C ALA A 141 -6.74 42.53 7.15
N SER A 142 -7.91 42.33 6.54
CA SER A 142 -8.14 42.52 5.12
C SER A 142 -9.22 43.59 4.88
N GLY A 143 -8.94 44.50 3.94
CA GLY A 143 -9.83 45.63 3.62
C GLY A 143 -9.46 46.95 4.32
N GLY A 144 -10.34 47.95 4.20
CA GLY A 144 -10.13 49.29 4.74
C GLY A 144 -10.28 49.37 6.27
N ALA A 145 -10.01 50.54 6.85
CA ALA A 145 -9.93 50.76 8.30
C ALA A 145 -11.19 50.42 9.13
N GLU A 146 -12.36 50.22 8.49
CA GLU A 146 -13.61 49.81 9.13
C GLU A 146 -14.00 48.35 8.85
N SER A 147 -13.18 47.62 8.08
CA SER A 147 -13.42 46.21 7.74
C SER A 147 -13.01 45.30 8.90
N THR A 148 -13.90 44.39 9.28
CA THR A 148 -13.59 43.26 10.18
C THR A 148 -13.14 42.02 9.42
N ALA A 149 -13.01 42.11 8.09
CA ALA A 149 -12.54 40.98 7.30
C ALA A 149 -11.07 40.69 7.64
N THR A 150 -10.74 39.41 7.70
CA THR A 150 -9.38 38.92 7.86
C THR A 150 -9.04 38.01 6.68
N SER A 151 -7.76 37.92 6.34
CA SER A 151 -7.21 36.94 5.40
C SER A 151 -6.11 36.15 6.08
N LEU A 152 -5.93 34.91 5.65
CA LEU A 152 -4.82 34.08 6.09
C LEU A 152 -3.62 34.33 5.18
N GLU A 153 -2.52 34.78 5.77
CA GLU A 153 -1.24 34.93 5.09
C GLU A 153 -0.23 33.94 5.67
N GLY A 154 0.69 33.46 4.84
CA GLY A 154 1.73 32.52 5.25
C GLY A 154 2.36 31.84 4.04
N LYS A 155 3.59 31.34 4.21
CA LYS A 155 4.27 30.57 3.16
C LYS A 155 3.41 29.36 2.78
N VAL A 156 3.37 29.02 1.49
CA VAL A 156 2.77 27.75 1.03
C VAL A 156 3.85 26.68 1.08
N ILE A 157 3.57 25.56 1.75
CA ILE A 157 4.51 24.44 1.88
C ILE A 157 3.78 23.14 1.61
N HIS A 158 4.26 22.39 0.61
CA HIS A 158 3.69 21.12 0.19
C HIS A 158 4.53 19.94 0.73
N PRO A 159 3.92 18.75 0.88
CA PRO A 159 4.67 17.54 1.14
C PRO A 159 5.50 17.13 -0.09
N GLU A 160 6.72 16.66 0.14
CA GLU A 160 7.66 16.27 -0.92
C GLU A 160 7.82 14.75 -1.03
N ALA A 161 7.48 14.01 0.03
CA ALA A 161 7.59 12.56 0.08
C ALA A 161 6.47 11.94 0.91
N TYR A 162 6.37 10.61 0.87
CA TYR A 162 5.44 9.84 1.69
C TYR A 162 6.08 8.53 2.17
N ALA A 163 5.48 7.94 3.20
CA ALA A 163 5.71 6.57 3.60
C ALA A 163 4.36 5.88 3.84
N LEU A 164 4.37 4.55 3.74
CA LEU A 164 3.20 3.71 4.00
C LEU A 164 3.51 2.77 5.17
N LEU A 165 2.65 2.76 6.17
CA LEU A 165 2.80 1.97 7.38
C LEU A 165 1.44 1.57 7.91
N ASP A 166 1.25 0.32 8.33
CA ASP A 166 0.05 -0.09 9.07
C ASP A 166 0.15 0.43 10.52
N ILE A 167 -0.49 1.57 10.79
CA ILE A 167 -0.40 2.28 12.07
C ILE A 167 -1.40 1.71 13.07
N ASN A 168 -2.55 1.22 12.60
CA ASN A 168 -3.65 0.74 13.43
C ASN A 168 -3.70 -0.79 13.60
N GLY A 169 -2.86 -1.53 12.87
CA GLY A 169 -2.79 -2.99 12.89
C GLY A 169 -4.02 -3.65 12.26
N ASP A 170 -4.57 -3.06 11.20
CA ASP A 170 -5.72 -3.59 10.46
C ASP A 170 -5.33 -4.35 9.18
N GLY A 171 -4.04 -4.37 8.83
CA GLY A 171 -3.49 -5.04 7.65
C GLY A 171 -3.39 -4.15 6.41
N TYR A 172 -3.96 -2.95 6.44
CA TYR A 172 -3.81 -1.94 5.39
C TYR A 172 -2.72 -0.94 5.78
N LYS A 173 -2.02 -0.40 4.78
CA LYS A 173 -1.07 0.68 5.05
C LYS A 173 -1.78 2.03 5.08
N ASP A 174 -1.44 2.81 6.10
CA ASP A 174 -1.82 4.19 6.29
C ASP A 174 -0.76 5.13 5.68
N ILE A 175 -1.13 6.40 5.49
CA ILE A 175 -0.29 7.39 4.83
C ILE A 175 0.44 8.24 5.88
N LEU A 176 1.75 8.37 5.72
CA LEU A 176 2.54 9.44 6.33
C LEU A 176 2.98 10.41 5.24
N LEU A 177 2.59 11.68 5.34
CA LEU A 177 3.12 12.74 4.48
C LEU A 177 4.38 13.33 5.11
N LEU A 178 5.42 13.47 4.30
CA LEU A 178 6.74 13.89 4.74
C LEU A 178 7.11 15.22 4.09
N LYS A 179 7.76 16.07 4.89
CA LYS A 179 8.14 17.42 4.48
C LYS A 179 9.24 17.45 3.41
N ASP A 180 10.26 16.62 3.59
CA ASP A 180 11.49 16.68 2.81
C ASP A 180 11.54 15.55 1.77
N LYS A 181 12.24 15.77 0.65
CA LYS A 181 12.47 14.73 -0.36
C LYS A 181 13.35 13.60 0.19
N VAL A 182 13.14 12.41 -0.36
CA VAL A 182 14.00 11.25 -0.11
C VAL A 182 15.38 11.49 -0.74
N GLY A 183 16.43 11.28 0.05
CA GLY A 183 17.82 11.32 -0.42
C GLY A 183 18.50 12.69 -0.41
N GLU A 184 17.78 13.79 -0.17
CA GLU A 184 18.40 15.11 -0.01
C GLU A 184 19.15 15.22 1.33
N GLU A 185 18.70 14.49 2.36
CA GLU A 185 19.47 14.17 3.58
C GLU A 185 18.95 12.81 4.08
N THR A 186 19.81 11.80 4.27
CA THR A 186 19.40 10.50 4.86
C THR A 186 19.07 10.66 6.34
N LYS A 187 17.96 11.33 6.66
CA LYS A 187 17.41 11.42 8.00
C LYS A 187 16.71 10.11 8.32
N LEU A 188 17.23 9.40 9.32
CA LEU A 188 16.57 8.23 9.93
C LEU A 188 15.16 8.55 10.46
N SER A 189 14.87 9.84 10.71
CA SER A 189 13.60 10.33 11.22
C SER A 189 13.13 11.53 10.40
N PRO A 190 12.47 11.32 9.25
CA PRO A 190 11.94 12.41 8.44
C PRO A 190 10.84 13.17 9.19
N ASN A 191 10.70 14.46 8.89
CA ASN A 191 9.67 15.29 9.48
C ASN A 191 8.30 14.95 8.87
N VAL A 192 7.36 14.56 9.74
CA VAL A 192 6.00 14.15 9.40
C VAL A 192 5.08 15.38 9.40
N LEU A 193 4.42 15.62 8.27
CA LEU A 193 3.41 16.68 8.13
C LEU A 193 2.00 16.18 8.44
N ALA A 194 1.71 14.92 8.10
CA ALA A 194 0.42 14.32 8.41
C ALA A 194 0.52 12.82 8.62
N VAL A 195 -0.36 12.31 9.48
CA VAL A 195 -0.64 10.89 9.65
C VAL A 195 -2.11 10.69 9.29
N ILE A 196 -2.40 9.85 8.31
CA ILE A 196 -3.74 9.70 7.73
C ILE A 196 -4.07 8.21 7.67
N LEU A 197 -5.10 7.80 8.40
CA LEU A 197 -5.54 6.41 8.44
C LEU A 197 -6.38 6.07 7.22
N TYR A 198 -6.10 4.93 6.62
CA TYR A 198 -6.97 4.30 5.65
C TYR A 198 -8.04 3.49 6.36
N LYS A 199 -9.25 3.49 5.82
CA LYS A 199 -10.36 2.65 6.29
C LYS A 199 -11.08 2.04 5.10
N GLU A 200 -11.44 0.79 5.25
CA GLU A 200 -12.23 0.05 4.28
C GLU A 200 -13.41 -0.63 4.95
N GLU A 201 -14.61 -0.40 4.42
CA GLU A 201 -15.85 -1.00 4.90
C GLU A 201 -16.52 -1.79 3.76
N MET A 202 -17.06 -2.97 4.07
CA MET A 202 -17.78 -3.76 3.07
C MET A 202 -19.16 -3.18 2.82
N HIS A 203 -19.48 -2.98 1.55
CA HIS A 203 -20.83 -2.67 1.10
C HIS A 203 -21.47 -3.89 0.46
N VAL A 204 -22.45 -4.46 1.16
CA VAL A 204 -23.23 -5.60 0.67
C VAL A 204 -24.47 -5.08 -0.05
N THR A 205 -24.49 -5.17 -1.37
CA THR A 205 -25.69 -4.96 -2.18
C THR A 205 -26.53 -6.23 -2.22
N ARG A 206 -27.87 -6.08 -2.13
CA ARG A 206 -28.81 -7.20 -2.33
C ARG A 206 -29.03 -7.42 -3.82
N GLU A 207 -28.62 -8.57 -4.34
CA GLU A 207 -28.78 -8.94 -5.75
C GLU A 207 -29.57 -10.24 -5.93
N SER A 208 -30.20 -10.42 -7.09
CA SER A 208 -30.99 -11.62 -7.38
C SER A 208 -30.15 -12.77 -7.97
N ARG A 209 -30.54 -14.02 -7.70
CA ARG A 209 -29.82 -15.23 -8.13
C ARG A 209 -29.69 -15.39 -9.66
N GLU A 210 -30.60 -14.80 -10.44
CA GLU A 210 -30.54 -14.88 -11.91
C GLU A 210 -29.54 -13.88 -12.49
N GLU A 211 -29.39 -12.71 -11.86
CA GLU A 211 -28.39 -11.69 -12.23
C GLU A 211 -26.96 -12.16 -11.91
N GLU A 212 -26.75 -12.82 -10.77
CA GLU A 212 -25.43 -13.36 -10.38
C GLU A 212 -24.86 -14.36 -11.38
N LYS A 213 -25.70 -15.13 -12.09
CA LYS A 213 -25.21 -16.15 -13.04
C LYS A 213 -24.54 -15.56 -14.26
N ASN A 214 -24.91 -14.35 -14.65
CA ASN A 214 -24.38 -13.68 -15.84
C ASN A 214 -23.16 -12.80 -15.52
N LYS A 215 -22.86 -12.60 -14.24
CA LYS A 215 -21.71 -11.83 -13.77
C LYS A 215 -20.41 -12.62 -13.88
N THR A 216 -19.36 -11.91 -14.29
CA THR A 216 -17.97 -12.35 -14.16
C THR A 216 -17.60 -12.63 -12.71
N GLU A 217 -16.55 -13.42 -12.50
CA GLU A 217 -16.03 -13.65 -11.14
C GLU A 217 -15.68 -12.33 -10.45
N ASN A 218 -15.15 -11.37 -11.21
CA ASN A 218 -14.89 -10.02 -10.72
C ASN A 218 -16.19 -9.35 -10.28
N GLU A 219 -17.24 -9.30 -11.11
CA GLU A 219 -18.50 -8.63 -10.76
C GLU A 219 -19.25 -9.21 -9.55
N LYS A 220 -18.88 -10.41 -9.07
CA LYS A 220 -19.49 -11.06 -7.89
C LYS A 220 -18.88 -10.64 -6.56
N ILE A 221 -17.66 -10.15 -6.57
CA ILE A 221 -16.94 -9.82 -5.34
C ILE A 221 -17.51 -8.50 -4.77
N PRO A 222 -17.80 -8.41 -3.46
CA PRO A 222 -18.39 -7.22 -2.83
C PRO A 222 -17.66 -5.91 -3.15
N ILE A 223 -18.43 -4.82 -3.21
CA ILE A 223 -17.86 -3.47 -3.33
C ILE A 223 -17.42 -3.03 -1.94
N LYS A 224 -16.26 -2.39 -1.85
CA LYS A 224 -15.75 -1.84 -0.60
C LYS A 224 -15.72 -0.32 -0.67
N GLU A 225 -16.28 0.33 0.35
CA GLU A 225 -16.19 1.77 0.53
C GLU A 225 -14.86 2.10 1.21
N ARG A 226 -14.17 3.11 0.71
CA ARG A 226 -12.80 3.46 1.10
C ARG A 226 -12.75 4.91 1.53
N SER A 227 -12.11 5.18 2.66
CA SER A 227 -11.97 6.54 3.18
C SER A 227 -10.61 6.78 3.82
N LEU A 228 -10.25 8.07 3.93
CA LEU A 228 -9.07 8.54 4.65
C LEU A 228 -9.51 9.38 5.85
N THR A 229 -8.92 9.12 7.01
CA THR A 229 -9.16 9.90 8.24
C THR A 229 -7.85 10.51 8.72
N PRO A 230 -7.67 11.85 8.64
CA PRO A 230 -6.52 12.51 9.24
C PRO A 230 -6.49 12.30 10.75
N LEU A 231 -5.37 11.80 11.26
CA LEU A 231 -5.15 11.52 12.67
C LEU A 231 -4.33 12.61 13.34
N LEU A 232 -3.35 13.14 12.60
CA LEU A 232 -2.43 14.16 13.05
C LEU A 232 -2.01 15.02 11.88
N GLU A 233 -1.92 16.33 12.09
CA GLU A 233 -1.40 17.29 11.11
C GLU A 233 -0.47 18.30 11.82
N ALA A 234 0.60 18.69 11.12
CA ALA A 234 1.63 19.56 11.63
C ALA A 234 1.90 20.73 10.66
N GLU A 235 2.17 21.90 11.23
CA GLU A 235 2.67 23.05 10.48
C GLU A 235 4.12 22.80 10.05
N ALA A 236 4.40 22.90 8.75
CA ALA A 236 5.70 22.59 8.19
C ALA A 236 6.80 23.59 8.60
N ASP A 237 6.44 24.85 8.85
CA ASP A 237 7.27 25.94 9.36
C ASP A 237 6.82 26.42 10.75
N GLY A 238 6.11 25.56 11.47
CA GLY A 238 5.74 25.79 12.87
C GLY A 238 6.93 25.64 13.83
N SER A 239 6.65 25.88 15.11
CA SER A 239 7.65 25.79 16.19
C SER A 239 7.98 24.35 16.62
N TYR A 240 7.27 23.39 16.06
CA TYR A 240 7.35 21.98 16.42
C TYR A 240 7.70 21.13 15.21
N ASN A 241 8.32 20.00 15.48
CA ASN A 241 8.46 18.92 14.53
C ASN A 241 7.77 17.68 15.02
N PHE A 242 7.45 16.83 14.06
CA PHE A 242 6.95 15.50 14.31
C PHE A 242 7.84 14.49 13.62
N VAL A 243 8.19 13.44 14.34
CA VAL A 243 9.03 12.35 13.83
C VAL A 243 8.49 11.01 14.29
N VAL A 244 8.73 9.97 13.51
CA VAL A 244 8.38 8.60 13.89
C VAL A 244 9.52 7.98 14.70
N ARG A 245 9.18 7.44 15.86
CA ARG A 245 10.09 6.79 16.80
C ARG A 245 9.66 5.37 17.07
N ARG A 246 10.62 4.52 17.39
CA ARG A 246 10.34 3.18 17.89
C ARG A 246 10.07 3.27 19.39
N ASP A 247 8.98 2.67 19.84
CA ASP A 247 8.82 2.34 21.24
C ASP A 247 9.77 1.19 21.58
N ASN A 248 10.83 1.47 22.36
CA ASN A 248 11.86 0.48 22.67
C ASN A 248 11.35 -0.70 23.53
N LEU A 249 10.13 -0.61 24.07
CA LEU A 249 9.51 -1.72 24.82
C LEU A 249 8.72 -2.66 23.91
N THR A 250 7.95 -2.11 22.96
CA THR A 250 7.02 -2.91 22.14
C THR A 250 7.51 -3.10 20.70
N GLY A 251 8.43 -2.27 20.25
CA GLY A 251 8.87 -2.18 18.86
C GLY A 251 7.91 -1.43 17.94
N GLU A 252 6.75 -0.99 18.45
CA GLU A 252 5.70 -0.30 17.69
C GLU A 252 6.10 1.14 17.32
N PRO A 253 5.50 1.72 16.27
CA PRO A 253 5.69 3.12 15.94
C PRO A 253 5.02 4.04 16.99
N ALA A 254 5.69 5.16 17.27
CA ALA A 254 5.18 6.28 18.04
C ALA A 254 5.52 7.59 17.33
N PHE A 255 4.69 8.61 17.51
CA PHE A 255 4.91 9.93 16.93
C PHE A 255 5.39 10.88 18.02
N LEU A 256 6.64 11.31 17.93
CA LEU A 256 7.21 12.27 18.85
C LEU A 256 7.07 13.67 18.26
N ARG A 257 6.32 14.52 18.95
CA ARG A 257 6.36 15.96 18.78
C ARG A 257 7.38 16.56 19.72
N ASN A 258 8.28 17.40 19.21
CA ASN A 258 9.10 18.23 20.08
C ASN A 258 9.25 19.64 19.52
N ASN A 259 9.69 20.58 20.36
CA ASN A 259 10.11 21.89 19.88
C ASN A 259 11.63 21.89 19.60
N TRP A 260 12.08 22.80 18.74
CA TRP A 260 13.50 22.98 18.42
C TRP A 260 14.36 23.42 19.61
N GLY A 261 13.72 23.91 20.69
CA GLY A 261 14.38 24.31 21.93
C GLY A 261 14.52 23.22 22.99
N GLY A 262 14.08 21.98 22.75
CA GLY A 262 14.26 20.83 23.64
C GLY A 262 13.51 20.89 24.97
N GLY A 263 12.49 21.73 25.10
CA GLY A 263 11.70 21.91 26.33
C GLY A 263 10.31 21.30 26.28
N ASP A 264 9.76 21.12 25.08
CA ASP A 264 8.42 20.57 24.89
C ASP A 264 8.48 19.24 24.16
N TYR A 265 7.83 18.23 24.73
CA TYR A 265 7.72 16.89 24.15
C TYR A 265 6.29 16.39 24.31
N ALA A 266 5.74 15.79 23.26
CA ALA A 266 4.53 15.00 23.35
C ALA A 266 4.70 13.73 22.51
N VAL A 267 4.36 12.58 23.08
CA VAL A 267 4.38 11.30 22.39
C VAL A 267 2.94 10.92 22.09
N PHE A 268 2.68 10.51 20.86
CA PHE A 268 1.40 9.97 20.45
C PHE A 268 1.56 8.53 19.96
N GLN A 269 0.63 7.65 20.34
CA GLN A 269 0.60 6.25 19.89
C GLN A 269 -0.82 5.88 19.50
N TYR A 270 -0.98 5.16 18.39
CA TYR A 270 -2.25 4.55 18.08
C TYR A 270 -2.35 3.17 18.75
N LYS A 271 -3.47 2.91 19.41
CA LYS A 271 -3.79 1.63 20.02
C LYS A 271 -5.14 1.17 19.49
N LYS A 272 -5.20 -0.04 18.95
CA LYS A 272 -6.37 -0.60 18.26
C LYS A 272 -7.71 -0.41 18.99
N ASN A 273 -7.70 -0.51 20.32
CA ASN A 273 -8.92 -0.40 21.14
C ASN A 273 -9.13 0.98 21.78
N GLU A 274 -8.14 1.87 21.73
CA GLU A 274 -8.16 3.17 22.42
C GLU A 274 -8.04 4.34 21.44
N GLY A 275 -7.76 4.08 20.16
CA GLY A 275 -7.48 5.10 19.16
C GLY A 275 -6.14 5.79 19.39
N LEU A 276 -6.05 7.07 19.03
CA LEU A 276 -4.86 7.86 19.28
C LEU A 276 -4.78 8.25 20.77
N THR A 277 -3.70 7.85 21.42
CA THR A 277 -3.39 8.14 22.81
C THR A 277 -2.15 9.04 22.90
N SER A 278 -2.03 9.79 23.99
CA SER A 278 -0.84 10.58 24.31
C SER A 278 -0.26 10.11 25.64
N PRO A 279 0.63 9.10 25.65
CA PRO A 279 1.16 8.55 26.90
C PRO A 279 2.07 9.52 27.66
N TYR A 280 2.65 10.51 27.00
CA TYR A 280 3.51 11.50 27.63
C TYR A 280 3.33 12.87 26.97
N SER A 281 3.25 13.91 27.79
CA SER A 281 3.32 15.30 27.35
C SER A 281 4.02 16.12 28.42
N ILE A 282 5.10 16.81 28.08
CA ILE A 282 5.79 17.75 28.97
C ILE A 282 6.04 19.06 28.25
N THR A 283 5.99 20.17 28.98
CA THR A 283 6.26 21.51 28.43
C THR A 283 6.95 22.40 29.44
N VAL A 284 7.76 23.33 28.94
CA VAL A 284 8.37 24.39 29.75
C VAL A 284 7.78 25.72 29.32
N LYS A 285 7.16 26.42 30.27
CA LYS A 285 6.66 27.79 30.11
C LYS A 285 7.51 28.75 30.91
N ARG A 286 7.40 30.05 30.62
CA ARG A 286 7.99 31.11 31.43
C ARG A 286 6.89 31.95 32.04
N ASP A 287 7.01 32.24 33.34
CA ASP A 287 6.12 33.17 34.04
C ASP A 287 6.41 34.63 33.61
N ALA A 288 5.65 35.58 34.18
CA ALA A 288 5.81 37.01 33.90
C ALA A 288 7.18 37.58 34.31
N LEU A 289 7.91 36.89 35.19
CA LEU A 289 9.25 37.25 35.65
C LEU A 289 10.35 36.53 34.86
N GLY A 290 9.98 35.66 33.92
CA GLY A 290 10.89 34.86 33.11
C GLY A 290 11.33 33.53 33.73
N SER A 291 10.81 33.18 34.91
CA SER A 291 11.13 31.92 35.60
C SER A 291 10.50 30.74 34.87
N ALA A 292 11.23 29.63 34.76
CA ALA A 292 10.72 28.44 34.11
C ALA A 292 9.68 27.74 35.00
N GLN A 293 8.55 27.36 34.40
CA GLN A 293 7.53 26.51 34.98
C GLN A 293 7.42 25.23 34.16
N TYR A 294 7.36 24.09 34.83
CA TYR A 294 7.39 22.77 34.21
C TYR A 294 6.02 22.13 34.34
N TYR A 295 5.56 21.49 33.27
CA TYR A 295 4.28 20.83 33.25
C TYR A 295 4.41 19.41 32.71
N SER A 296 3.64 18.50 33.29
CA SER A 296 3.32 17.18 32.76
C SER A 296 1.84 17.17 32.43
N PHE A 297 1.50 17.00 31.16
CA PHE A 297 0.16 17.26 30.63
C PHE A 297 -0.33 18.68 31.00
N ALA A 298 -1.40 18.76 31.79
CA ALA A 298 -1.97 20.03 32.27
C ALA A 298 -1.47 20.42 33.66
N ASP A 299 -0.80 19.50 34.37
CA ASP A 299 -0.43 19.68 35.77
C ASP A 299 0.97 20.31 35.86
N GLU A 300 1.10 21.35 36.68
CA GLU A 300 2.42 21.91 37.04
C GLU A 300 3.14 20.92 37.95
N VAL A 301 4.39 20.62 37.62
CA VAL A 301 5.25 19.67 38.34
C VAL A 301 6.57 20.34 38.69
N ASP A 302 7.30 19.77 39.65
CA ASP A 302 8.65 20.25 39.93
C ASP A 302 9.64 19.82 38.83
N PHE A 303 10.84 20.42 38.86
CA PHE A 303 11.86 20.13 37.87
C PHE A 303 12.32 18.66 37.89
N THR A 304 12.32 18.00 39.05
CA THR A 304 12.75 16.61 39.21
C THR A 304 11.79 15.67 38.50
N ASP A 305 10.48 15.87 38.70
CA ASP A 305 9.44 15.08 38.04
C ASP A 305 9.44 15.31 36.52
N TYR A 306 9.59 16.56 36.08
CA TYR A 306 9.77 16.88 34.66
C TYR A 306 10.97 16.14 34.04
N GLN A 307 12.14 16.17 34.70
CA GLN A 307 13.34 15.48 34.22
C GLN A 307 13.16 13.96 34.18
N SER A 308 12.46 13.39 35.16
CA SER A 308 12.14 11.96 35.18
C SER A 308 11.30 11.53 33.97
N VAL A 309 10.27 12.32 33.64
CA VAL A 309 9.44 12.06 32.45
C VAL A 309 10.23 12.28 31.15
N LEU A 310 11.04 13.33 31.07
CA LEU A 310 11.90 13.58 29.91
C LEU A 310 12.86 12.41 29.66
N GLN A 311 13.53 11.92 30.70
CA GLN A 311 14.43 10.77 30.62
C GLN A 311 13.67 9.52 30.16
N THR A 312 12.44 9.32 30.64
CA THR A 312 11.57 8.23 30.21
C THR A 312 11.26 8.31 28.71
N ILE A 313 10.89 9.50 28.21
CA ILE A 313 10.62 9.72 26.79
C ILE A 313 11.88 9.44 25.96
N GLN A 314 13.04 9.97 26.37
CA GLN A 314 14.30 9.80 25.65
C GLN A 314 14.77 8.34 25.61
N ASN A 315 14.64 7.61 26.73
CA ASN A 315 15.06 6.21 26.79
C ASN A 315 14.10 5.30 26.00
N ARG A 316 12.79 5.57 26.05
CA ARG A 316 11.78 4.73 25.42
C ARG A 316 11.58 5.04 23.93
N PHE A 317 11.69 6.31 23.53
CA PHE A 317 11.40 6.79 22.17
C PHE A 317 12.57 7.54 21.53
N GLY A 318 13.80 7.32 22.00
CA GLY A 318 14.99 7.92 21.41
C GLY A 318 15.33 7.36 20.04
N GLU A 319 14.98 6.09 19.79
CA GLU A 319 15.35 5.40 18.56
C GLU A 319 14.42 5.75 17.38
N PRO A 320 14.96 6.01 16.17
CA PRO A 320 14.16 6.15 14.96
C PRO A 320 13.34 4.88 14.67
N TYR A 321 12.10 5.05 14.20
CA TYR A 321 11.40 3.94 13.57
C TYR A 321 11.83 3.85 12.09
N PRO A 322 12.29 2.69 11.60
CA PRO A 322 12.67 2.55 10.20
C PRO A 322 11.44 2.65 9.32
N ILE A 323 11.36 3.70 8.51
CA ILE A 323 10.34 3.85 7.48
C ILE A 323 10.99 3.86 6.11
N LYS A 324 10.39 3.13 5.17
CA LYS A 324 10.75 3.22 3.76
C LYS A 324 9.86 4.28 3.12
N SER A 325 10.49 5.29 2.55
CA SER A 325 9.81 6.46 1.98
C SER A 325 10.09 6.61 0.50
N TYR A 326 9.21 7.34 -0.17
CA TYR A 326 9.21 7.59 -1.61
C TYR A 326 8.90 9.05 -1.87
N ASN A 327 9.50 9.63 -2.90
CA ASN A 327 9.14 10.98 -3.33
C ASN A 327 7.69 11.02 -3.79
N LEU A 328 7.03 12.15 -3.59
CA LEU A 328 5.65 12.36 -4.02
C LEU A 328 5.61 12.84 -5.48
N ASP A 329 6.24 12.06 -6.36
CA ASP A 329 6.31 12.24 -7.80
C ASP A 329 5.89 10.96 -8.53
N GLU A 330 5.86 10.97 -9.86
CA GLU A 330 5.35 9.84 -10.64
C GLU A 330 6.15 8.55 -10.42
N ASP A 331 7.48 8.66 -10.35
CA ASP A 331 8.38 7.53 -10.12
C ASP A 331 8.24 7.00 -8.69
N GLY A 332 8.19 7.89 -7.70
CA GLY A 332 8.00 7.51 -6.30
C GLY A 332 6.65 6.85 -6.06
N LEU A 333 5.57 7.33 -6.69
CA LEU A 333 4.26 6.65 -6.67
C LEU A 333 4.31 5.29 -7.37
N ARG A 334 5.02 5.17 -8.49
CA ARG A 334 5.15 3.89 -9.22
C ARG A 334 5.87 2.84 -8.39
N GLU A 335 6.96 3.21 -7.73
CA GLU A 335 7.78 2.27 -6.93
C GLU A 335 7.18 2.03 -5.54
N GLY A 336 6.76 3.09 -4.83
CA GLY A 336 6.27 2.97 -3.46
C GLY A 336 4.94 2.23 -3.35
N LEU A 337 4.07 2.33 -4.37
CA LEU A 337 2.85 1.53 -4.41
C LEU A 337 3.11 0.08 -4.83
N LYS A 338 4.33 -0.34 -5.14
CA LYS A 338 4.69 -1.76 -5.36
C LYS A 338 5.38 -2.38 -4.15
N ASP A 339 5.70 -1.58 -3.14
CA ASP A 339 6.48 -2.00 -1.98
C ASP A 339 5.64 -2.71 -0.93
N PHE A 340 5.22 -3.92 -1.26
CA PHE A 340 4.46 -4.79 -0.39
C PHE A 340 5.19 -6.12 -0.19
N THR A 341 5.20 -6.59 1.05
CA THR A 341 5.78 -7.88 1.39
C THR A 341 4.88 -9.01 0.93
N ARG A 342 5.43 -10.22 0.85
CA ARG A 342 4.65 -11.42 0.53
C ARG A 342 3.52 -11.68 1.54
N ASP A 343 3.73 -11.35 2.80
CA ASP A 343 2.74 -11.55 3.86
C ASP A 343 1.60 -10.54 3.73
N GLU A 344 1.92 -9.27 3.42
CA GLU A 344 0.92 -8.24 3.10
C GLU A 344 0.09 -8.64 1.88
N LEU A 345 0.71 -9.10 0.80
CA LEU A 345 0.01 -9.59 -0.39
C LEU A 345 -0.88 -10.81 -0.09
N SER A 346 -0.45 -11.65 0.86
CA SER A 346 -1.24 -12.80 1.31
C SER A 346 -2.47 -12.38 2.11
N PHE A 347 -2.39 -11.28 2.88
CA PHE A 347 -3.55 -10.68 3.52
C PHE A 347 -4.62 -10.30 2.49
N PHE A 348 -4.26 -9.56 1.43
CA PHE A 348 -5.22 -9.21 0.38
C PHE A 348 -5.77 -10.44 -0.35
N ALA A 349 -4.93 -11.43 -0.66
CA ALA A 349 -5.36 -12.68 -1.29
C ALA A 349 -6.39 -13.45 -0.46
N SER A 350 -6.30 -13.39 0.86
CA SER A 350 -7.30 -14.01 1.75
C SER A 350 -8.65 -13.29 1.71
N GLN A 351 -8.68 -12.00 1.35
CA GLN A 351 -9.91 -11.21 1.32
C GLN A 351 -10.74 -11.46 0.07
N GLU A 352 -10.14 -11.78 -1.08
CA GLU A 352 -10.84 -11.92 -2.38
C GLU A 352 -11.99 -12.94 -2.37
N PHE A 353 -11.87 -14.01 -1.58
CA PHE A 353 -12.78 -15.15 -1.61
C PHE A 353 -13.44 -15.46 -0.26
N ASN A 354 -13.25 -14.59 0.74
CA ASN A 354 -13.99 -14.69 2.00
C ASN A 354 -15.36 -14.02 1.81
N ASN A 355 -16.39 -14.85 1.59
CA ASN A 355 -17.80 -14.48 1.75
C ASN A 355 -18.21 -14.49 3.23
#